data_AF-A0A0A7S433-F1
#
_entry.id   AF-A0A0A7S433-F1
#
_cell.length_a   1.000
_cell.length_b   1.000
_cell.length_c   1.000
_cell.angle_alpha   90.00
_cell.angle_beta   90.00
_cell.angle_gamma   90.00
#
_symmetry.space_group_name_H-M   'P 1'
#
loop_
_entity.id
_entity.type
_entity.pdbx_description
1 polymer ?
#
loop_
_entity_poly.entity_id
_entity_poly.type
_entity_poly.pdbx_seq_one_letter_code
_entity_poly.pdbx_strand_id
1 'polypeptide(L)'
;MRGRATIKVVNSKNVNNYEIAKLFDLQNTKQIKAVTYIFTQHLKNATIHIIGPLPNGTSVLRITAKPLSGEKILKAHVEINLTGDELNKFLLKQEFYDALAITKLNQFTGYMGEQILMDYALNGILHNKAYMKTLGKIKAKTFHEATGKTIKSNRVWAIQNRSGHGIDFLAEVEPFPPEPKYITIDAKSTLRGKYGDYATPRGPSLGDKQESPVNNLLYHLRKAIRKYATDNPYNLSKKEFYDFEQLINYISLNRKLVDGYVANIGLTKGFNVAKNSKYGELIVLEKIKEKT
;
A
#
# COMPACT_ATOMS: atom_id res chain seq x y z
N MET A 1 -16.33 18.85 17.51
CA MET A 1 -17.31 18.33 16.52
C MET A 1 -16.83 16.99 16.01
N ARG A 2 -17.67 15.94 16.01
CA ARG A 2 -17.35 14.68 15.33
C ARG A 2 -17.41 14.93 13.83
N GLY A 3 -16.31 14.75 13.11
CA GLY A 3 -16.34 14.85 11.64
C GLY A 3 -17.24 13.73 11.07
N ARG A 4 -17.79 13.95 9.88
CA ARG A 4 -18.67 12.99 9.20
C ARG A 4 -18.07 12.66 7.85
N ALA A 5 -17.97 11.39 7.51
CA ALA A 5 -17.65 10.96 6.15
C ALA A 5 -18.94 11.06 5.31
N THR A 6 -18.82 11.46 4.05
CA THR A 6 -19.98 11.49 3.15
C THR A 6 -19.98 10.24 2.30
N ILE A 7 -21.08 9.49 2.31
CA ILE A 7 -21.32 8.37 1.42
C ILE A 7 -22.07 8.87 0.19
N LYS A 8 -21.54 8.54 -0.98
CA LYS A 8 -22.16 8.85 -2.27
C LYS A 8 -22.33 7.58 -3.08
N VAL A 9 -23.56 7.27 -3.46
CA VAL A 9 -23.82 6.26 -4.49
C VAL A 9 -23.47 6.89 -5.85
N VAL A 10 -22.67 6.20 -6.66
CA VAL A 10 -22.27 6.65 -7.99
C VAL A 10 -22.98 5.77 -9.02
N ASN A 11 -23.95 6.35 -9.71
CA ASN A 11 -24.86 5.64 -10.62
C ASN A 11 -25.36 6.57 -11.73
N SER A 12 -24.49 7.37 -12.34
CA SER A 12 -24.86 8.20 -13.49
C SER A 12 -25.09 7.38 -14.76
N LYS A 13 -25.89 7.88 -15.70
CA LYS A 13 -26.23 7.25 -17.01
C LYS A 13 -25.04 6.67 -17.78
N ASN A 14 -23.85 7.23 -17.60
CA ASN A 14 -22.63 6.84 -18.31
C ASN A 14 -21.79 5.77 -17.59
N VAL A 15 -22.30 5.17 -16.50
CA VAL A 15 -21.56 4.18 -15.69
C VAL A 15 -22.24 2.82 -15.82
N ASN A 16 -21.43 1.76 -15.92
CA ASN A 16 -21.86 0.39 -16.21
C ASN A 16 -22.85 -0.22 -15.19
N ASN A 17 -23.16 0.44 -14.07
CA ASN A 17 -24.13 0.01 -13.07
C ASN A 17 -25.52 0.69 -13.21
N TYR A 18 -25.72 1.60 -14.15
CA TYR A 18 -26.91 2.46 -14.20
C TYR A 18 -28.24 1.70 -14.26
N GLU A 19 -28.37 0.73 -15.18
CA GLU A 19 -29.62 -0.03 -15.36
C GLU A 19 -29.98 -0.87 -14.13
N ILE A 20 -28.98 -1.45 -13.47
CA ILE A 20 -29.20 -2.24 -12.25
C ILE A 20 -29.47 -1.33 -11.06
N ALA A 21 -28.78 -0.19 -10.97
CA ALA A 21 -29.07 0.81 -9.95
C ALA A 21 -30.50 1.38 -10.09
N LYS A 22 -31.07 1.41 -11.30
CA LYS A 22 -32.46 1.79 -11.56
C LYS A 22 -33.45 0.73 -11.03
N LEU A 23 -33.15 -0.56 -11.20
CA LEU A 23 -33.99 -1.66 -10.70
C LEU A 23 -34.19 -1.60 -9.18
N PHE A 24 -33.18 -1.14 -8.44
CA PHE A 24 -33.21 -1.03 -6.98
C PHE A 24 -33.49 0.39 -6.47
N ASP A 25 -33.97 1.30 -7.33
CA ASP A 25 -34.25 2.71 -7.02
C ASP A 25 -33.09 3.49 -6.37
N LEU A 26 -31.84 3.09 -6.65
CA LEU A 26 -30.66 3.68 -6.02
C LEU A 26 -30.33 5.08 -6.56
N GLN A 27 -31.00 5.52 -7.64
CA GLN A 27 -30.81 6.85 -8.24
C GLN A 27 -31.34 7.97 -7.36
N ASN A 28 -32.29 7.65 -6.48
CA ASN A 28 -32.90 8.58 -5.55
C ASN A 28 -32.26 8.55 -4.16
N THR A 29 -31.23 7.71 -3.96
CA THR A 29 -30.53 7.60 -2.68
C THR A 29 -29.83 8.92 -2.35
N LYS A 30 -30.34 9.63 -1.35
CA LYS A 30 -29.70 10.84 -0.81
C LYS A 30 -28.31 10.50 -0.28
N GLN A 31 -27.39 11.46 -0.38
CA GLN A 31 -26.06 11.32 0.22
C GLN A 31 -26.20 11.11 1.72
N ILE A 32 -25.67 9.99 2.21
CA ILE A 32 -25.70 9.66 3.64
C ILE A 32 -24.45 10.23 4.29
N LYS A 33 -24.61 10.96 5.38
CA LYS A 33 -23.46 11.37 6.21
C LYS A 33 -23.22 10.26 7.24
N ALA A 34 -22.17 9.46 7.04
CA ALA A 34 -21.76 8.46 8.00
C ALA A 34 -20.89 9.07 9.10
N VAL A 35 -21.14 8.66 10.34
CA VAL A 35 -20.29 8.99 11.48
C VAL A 35 -19.24 7.90 11.61
N THR A 36 -18.20 7.96 10.79
CA THR A 36 -17.06 7.05 10.96
C THR A 36 -16.01 7.75 11.81
N TYR A 37 -15.91 7.40 13.09
CA TYR A 37 -14.97 8.04 14.03
C TYR A 37 -13.52 7.98 13.52
N ILE A 38 -13.15 6.87 12.90
CA ILE A 38 -11.80 6.58 12.42
C ILE A 38 -11.36 7.49 11.26
N PHE A 39 -12.16 7.65 10.21
CA PHE A 39 -11.78 8.47 9.05
C PHE A 39 -11.76 9.96 9.39
N THR A 40 -12.66 10.38 10.28
CA THR A 40 -13.00 11.79 10.46
C THR A 40 -12.12 12.50 11.50
N GLN A 41 -11.43 11.74 12.35
CA GLN A 41 -10.43 12.25 13.29
C GLN A 41 -9.07 12.50 12.62
N HIS A 42 -8.82 11.87 11.47
CA HIS A 42 -7.46 11.72 10.93
C HIS A 42 -7.30 12.08 9.45
N LEU A 43 -8.42 12.27 8.74
CA LEU A 43 -8.42 12.60 7.32
C LEU A 43 -9.37 13.77 7.04
N LYS A 44 -8.95 14.68 6.16
CA LYS A 44 -9.78 15.78 5.63
C LYS A 44 -10.60 15.29 4.44
N ASN A 45 -11.84 15.76 4.34
CA ASN A 45 -12.73 15.55 3.19
C ASN A 45 -12.95 14.07 2.81
N ALA A 46 -12.95 13.18 3.80
CA ALA A 46 -13.19 11.75 3.57
C ALA A 46 -14.57 11.53 2.94
N THR A 47 -14.56 11.03 1.70
CA THR A 47 -15.75 10.65 0.93
C THR A 47 -15.66 9.17 0.59
N ILE A 48 -16.73 8.44 0.88
CA ILE A 48 -16.88 7.03 0.55
C ILE A 48 -17.86 6.93 -0.63
N HIS A 49 -17.36 6.54 -1.78
CA HIS A 49 -18.15 6.24 -2.96
C HIS A 49 -18.57 4.78 -2.96
N ILE A 50 -19.83 4.51 -3.26
CA ILE A 50 -20.33 3.17 -3.54
C ILE A 50 -20.68 3.12 -5.02
N ILE A 51 -20.06 2.20 -5.76
CA ILE A 51 -20.20 2.03 -7.20
C ILE A 51 -20.77 0.64 -7.43
N GLY A 52 -22.08 0.54 -7.51
CA GLY A 52 -22.77 -0.73 -7.73
C GLY A 52 -24.28 -0.58 -7.50
N PRO A 53 -25.04 -1.68 -7.62
CA PRO A 53 -24.60 -3.01 -8.05
C PRO A 53 -24.16 -3.03 -9.53
N LEU A 54 -23.01 -3.61 -9.81
CA LEU A 54 -22.43 -3.85 -11.14
C LEU A 54 -23.13 -5.05 -11.80
N PRO A 55 -22.99 -5.23 -13.14
CA PRO A 55 -23.58 -6.35 -13.87
C PRO A 55 -23.23 -7.75 -13.36
N ASN A 56 -22.08 -7.89 -12.70
CA ASN A 56 -21.63 -9.14 -12.09
C ASN A 56 -22.19 -9.35 -10.65
N GLY A 57 -23.14 -8.52 -10.20
CA GLY A 57 -23.73 -8.60 -8.86
C GLY A 57 -22.87 -8.03 -7.73
N THR A 58 -21.72 -7.43 -8.05
CA THR A 58 -20.81 -6.84 -7.05
C THR A 58 -21.02 -5.34 -6.89
N SER A 59 -20.54 -4.75 -5.81
CA SER A 59 -20.50 -3.30 -5.59
C SER A 59 -19.08 -2.89 -5.22
N VAL A 60 -18.61 -1.72 -5.59
CA VAL A 60 -17.25 -1.24 -5.25
C VAL A 60 -17.35 -0.10 -4.26
N LEU A 61 -16.72 -0.25 -3.10
CA LEU A 61 -16.56 0.83 -2.15
C LEU A 61 -15.20 1.50 -2.36
N ARG A 62 -15.21 2.78 -2.74
CA ARG A 62 -14.03 3.61 -2.97
C ARG A 62 -13.97 4.71 -1.92
N ILE A 63 -12.86 4.82 -1.22
CA ILE A 63 -12.60 5.91 -0.28
C ILE A 63 -11.66 6.90 -0.93
N THR A 64 -12.02 8.17 -0.82
CA THR A 64 -11.21 9.32 -1.24
C THR A 64 -11.05 10.22 -0.03
N ALA A 65 -9.82 10.48 0.38
CA ALA A 65 -9.55 11.33 1.54
C ALA A 65 -8.19 12.01 1.42
N LYS A 66 -7.99 13.11 2.16
CA LYS A 66 -6.68 13.76 2.30
C LYS A 66 -6.14 13.49 3.71
N PRO A 67 -4.85 13.18 3.90
CA PRO A 67 -4.23 13.23 5.22
C PRO A 67 -4.39 14.63 5.83
N LEU A 68 -4.49 14.76 7.16
CA LEU A 68 -4.52 16.08 7.80
C LEU A 68 -3.25 16.89 7.48
N SER A 69 -2.11 16.20 7.37
CA SER A 69 -0.76 16.73 7.11
C SER A 69 -0.37 16.80 5.62
N GLY A 70 -1.22 16.34 4.69
CA GLY A 70 -0.85 16.19 3.28
C GLY A 70 -1.86 16.78 2.31
N GLU A 71 -1.40 17.19 1.13
CA GLU A 71 -2.25 17.82 0.12
C GLU A 71 -2.83 16.83 -0.91
N LYS A 72 -2.16 15.70 -1.12
CA LYS A 72 -2.52 14.67 -2.13
C LYS A 72 -3.77 13.90 -1.70
N ILE A 73 -4.74 13.78 -2.61
CA ILE A 73 -5.93 12.95 -2.42
C ILE A 73 -5.52 11.49 -2.57
N LEU A 74 -5.76 10.72 -1.52
CA LEU A 74 -5.54 9.29 -1.50
C LEU A 74 -6.83 8.56 -1.88
N LYS A 75 -6.70 7.53 -2.72
CA LYS A 75 -7.79 6.72 -3.23
C LYS A 75 -7.57 5.26 -2.82
N ALA A 76 -8.54 4.65 -2.15
CA ALA A 76 -8.53 3.22 -1.80
C ALA A 76 -9.82 2.55 -2.29
N HIS A 77 -9.75 1.36 -2.89
CA HIS A 77 -10.88 0.71 -3.57
C HIS A 77 -11.02 -0.76 -3.10
N VAL A 78 -12.24 -1.27 -2.92
CA VAL A 78 -12.52 -2.72 -2.71
C VAL A 78 -13.85 -3.04 -3.35
N GLU A 79 -13.88 -4.17 -4.02
CA GLU A 79 -15.08 -4.85 -4.46
C GLU A 79 -15.70 -5.58 -3.26
N ILE A 80 -16.91 -5.19 -2.90
CA ILE A 80 -17.76 -5.86 -1.93
C ILE A 80 -18.86 -6.59 -2.69
N ASN A 81 -19.07 -7.87 -2.40
CA ASN A 81 -20.16 -8.63 -2.98
C ASN A 81 -21.44 -8.30 -2.20
N LEU A 82 -22.03 -7.14 -2.49
CA LEU A 82 -23.37 -6.79 -2.04
C LEU A 82 -24.30 -6.80 -3.24
N THR A 83 -25.32 -7.65 -3.17
CA THR A 83 -26.49 -7.59 -4.06
C THR A 83 -27.23 -6.25 -3.90
N GLY A 84 -28.12 -5.91 -4.83
CA GLY A 84 -28.88 -4.64 -4.76
C GLY A 84 -29.70 -4.48 -3.47
N ASP A 85 -30.34 -5.56 -3.00
CA ASP A 85 -31.12 -5.56 -1.76
C ASP A 85 -30.25 -5.46 -0.51
N GLU A 86 -29.10 -6.15 -0.49
CA GLU A 86 -28.12 -6.02 0.60
C GLU A 86 -27.54 -4.62 0.64
N LEU A 87 -27.28 -4.02 -0.52
CA LEU A 87 -26.80 -2.64 -0.61
C LEU A 87 -27.87 -1.65 -0.09
N ASN A 88 -29.14 -1.84 -0.43
CA ASN A 88 -30.22 -0.99 0.05
C ASN A 88 -30.39 -1.12 1.59
N LYS A 89 -30.40 -2.35 2.11
CA LYS A 89 -30.40 -2.62 3.57
C LYS A 89 -29.16 -2.06 4.26
N PHE A 90 -28.00 -2.11 3.60
CA PHE A 90 -26.74 -1.52 4.07
C PHE A 90 -26.83 0.00 4.21
N LEU A 91 -27.43 0.70 3.23
CA LEU A 91 -27.66 2.14 3.29
C LEU A 91 -28.59 2.54 4.45
N LEU A 92 -29.52 1.66 4.83
CA LEU A 92 -30.51 1.91 5.89
C LEU A 92 -29.99 1.60 7.32
N LYS A 93 -29.17 0.56 7.53
CA LYS A 93 -28.86 0.00 8.87
C LYS A 93 -27.70 0.63 9.66
N GLN A 94 -26.85 1.48 9.08
CA GLN A 94 -25.79 2.25 9.76
C GLN A 94 -24.71 1.51 10.62
N GLU A 95 -24.85 0.22 10.96
CA GLU A 95 -23.92 -0.52 11.86
C GLU A 95 -22.82 -1.32 11.12
N PHE A 96 -23.08 -1.83 9.91
CA PHE A 96 -22.09 -2.57 9.10
C PHE A 96 -20.91 -1.69 8.62
N TYR A 97 -20.98 -0.38 8.88
CA TYR A 97 -20.01 0.62 8.43
C TYR A 97 -18.70 0.56 9.19
N ASP A 98 -18.72 0.19 10.48
CA ASP A 98 -17.50 0.22 11.30
C ASP A 98 -16.55 -0.91 10.91
N ALA A 99 -17.05 -2.12 10.67
CA ALA A 99 -16.23 -3.24 10.20
C ALA A 99 -15.61 -2.97 8.82
N LEU A 100 -16.39 -2.48 7.86
CA LEU A 100 -15.90 -2.12 6.54
C LEU A 100 -14.94 -0.91 6.61
N ALA A 101 -15.23 0.07 7.47
CA ALA A 101 -14.36 1.21 7.72
C ALA A 101 -13.00 0.78 8.29
N ILE A 102 -12.98 -0.18 9.22
CA ILE A 102 -11.76 -0.74 9.80
C ILE A 102 -10.93 -1.48 8.73
N THR A 103 -11.55 -2.35 7.92
CA THR A 103 -10.86 -3.04 6.82
C THR A 103 -10.25 -2.04 5.84
N LYS A 104 -10.96 -0.96 5.55
CA LYS A 104 -10.50 0.09 4.65
C LYS A 104 -9.43 0.97 5.24
N LEU A 105 -9.52 1.29 6.52
CA LEU A 105 -8.46 1.95 7.25
C LEU A 105 -7.19 1.13 7.17
N ASN A 106 -7.27 -0.19 7.33
CA ASN A 106 -6.09 -1.08 7.25
C ASN A 106 -5.46 -1.04 5.85
N GLN A 107 -6.27 -1.12 4.79
CA GLN A 107 -5.75 -1.00 3.41
C GLN A 107 -5.14 0.36 3.13
N PHE A 108 -5.81 1.43 3.56
CA PHE A 108 -5.33 2.79 3.43
C PHE A 108 -4.02 3.01 4.21
N THR A 109 -3.91 2.40 5.40
CA THR A 109 -2.68 2.39 6.21
C THR A 109 -1.56 1.67 5.44
N GLY A 110 -1.87 0.54 4.77
CA GLY A 110 -0.97 -0.16 3.86
C GLY A 110 -0.42 0.77 2.78
N TYR A 111 -1.31 1.33 1.94
CA TYR A 111 -0.93 2.28 0.88
C TYR A 111 -0.13 3.47 1.39
N MET A 112 -0.44 3.95 2.60
CA MET A 112 0.31 5.06 3.18
C MET A 112 1.76 4.70 3.48
N GLY A 113 2.00 3.51 4.01
CA GLY A 113 3.38 3.07 4.22
C GLY A 113 4.15 2.84 2.93
N GLU A 114 3.52 2.23 1.91
CA GLU A 114 4.13 2.08 0.58
C GLU A 114 4.54 3.44 -0.02
N GLN A 115 3.62 4.42 0.02
CA GLN A 115 3.88 5.77 -0.46
C GLN A 115 5.00 6.46 0.32
N ILE A 116 5.03 6.34 1.66
CA ILE A 116 6.08 6.93 2.51
C ILE A 116 7.45 6.34 2.17
N LEU A 117 7.55 5.02 1.99
CA LEU A 117 8.79 4.36 1.58
C LEU A 117 9.28 4.90 0.23
N MET A 118 8.36 4.95 -0.75
CA MET A 118 8.67 5.43 -2.09
C MET A 118 9.14 6.89 -2.06
N ASP A 119 8.41 7.77 -1.37
CA ASP A 119 8.76 9.19 -1.26
C ASP A 119 10.12 9.37 -0.59
N TYR A 120 10.41 8.65 0.48
CA TYR A 120 11.73 8.72 1.13
C TYR A 120 12.85 8.19 0.25
N ALA A 121 12.60 7.17 -0.58
CA ALA A 121 13.60 6.62 -1.48
C ALA A 121 13.90 7.58 -2.64
N LEU A 122 12.85 8.14 -3.27
CA LEU A 122 12.98 9.13 -4.34
C LEU A 122 13.65 10.43 -3.86
N ASN A 123 13.47 10.80 -2.58
CA ASN A 123 14.18 11.92 -1.97
C ASN A 123 15.60 11.56 -1.48
N GLY A 124 16.04 10.31 -1.63
CA GLY A 124 17.39 9.88 -1.24
C GLY A 124 17.62 9.84 0.28
N ILE A 125 16.57 9.68 1.09
CA ILE A 125 16.67 9.69 2.56
C ILE A 125 16.24 8.39 3.23
N LEU A 126 15.67 7.43 2.49
CA LEU A 126 15.13 6.18 3.06
C LEU A 126 16.20 5.37 3.83
N HIS A 127 17.43 5.29 3.30
CA HIS A 127 18.50 4.50 3.91
C HIS A 127 18.94 5.02 5.30
N ASN A 128 18.67 6.29 5.62
CA ASN A 128 18.93 6.91 6.93
C ASN A 128 17.68 6.94 7.83
N LYS A 129 16.53 6.47 7.35
CA LYS A 129 15.25 6.49 8.08
C LYS A 129 14.66 5.10 8.30
N ALA A 130 15.08 4.12 7.50
CA ALA A 130 14.75 2.72 7.69
C ALA A 130 15.78 2.06 8.61
N TYR A 131 15.32 1.34 9.62
CA TYR A 131 16.13 0.73 10.68
C TYR A 131 16.14 -0.79 10.56
N MET A 132 17.29 -1.41 10.76
CA MET A 132 17.37 -2.88 10.83
C MET A 132 16.74 -3.38 12.12
N LYS A 133 15.92 -4.42 12.04
CA LYS A 133 15.28 -5.06 13.20
C LYS A 133 16.36 -5.56 14.17
N THR A 134 16.27 -5.14 15.43
CA THR A 134 17.11 -5.62 16.53
C THR A 134 16.25 -6.21 17.65
N LEU A 135 16.83 -7.11 18.44
CA LEU A 135 16.17 -7.67 19.63
C LEU A 135 16.36 -6.78 20.85
N GLY A 136 15.47 -6.92 21.84
CA GLY A 136 15.58 -6.22 23.13
C GLY A 136 15.45 -4.69 23.06
N LYS A 137 16.05 -4.01 24.05
CA LYS A 137 15.98 -2.54 24.25
C LYS A 137 17.15 -1.78 23.61
N ILE A 138 17.82 -2.37 22.63
CA ILE A 138 18.99 -1.78 21.96
C ILE A 138 18.53 -0.80 20.88
N LYS A 139 19.13 0.40 20.85
CA LYS A 139 18.90 1.38 19.78
C LYS A 139 19.26 0.76 18.43
N ALA A 140 18.32 0.79 17.48
CA ALA A 140 18.53 0.18 16.18
C ALA A 140 19.45 1.05 15.31
N LYS A 141 20.22 0.38 14.43
CA LYS A 141 20.97 1.04 13.36
C LYS A 141 20.08 1.23 12.14
N THR A 142 20.25 2.34 11.46
CA THR A 142 19.67 2.56 10.12
C THR A 142 20.23 1.54 9.11
N PHE A 143 19.57 1.38 7.98
CA PHE A 143 20.05 0.55 6.88
C PHE A 143 21.46 0.97 6.46
N HIS A 144 21.71 2.27 6.35
CA HIS A 144 23.02 2.82 6.01
C HIS A 144 24.07 2.49 7.07
N GLU A 145 23.80 2.77 8.36
CA GLU A 145 24.74 2.46 9.45
C GLU A 145 25.04 0.95 9.59
N ALA A 146 24.08 0.09 9.23
CA ALA A 146 24.23 -1.36 9.35
C ALA A 146 24.95 -2.00 8.16
N THR A 147 24.78 -1.46 6.95
CA THR A 147 25.25 -2.08 5.70
C THR A 147 26.32 -1.28 4.97
N GLY A 148 26.49 -0.01 5.30
CA GLY A 148 27.28 0.96 4.53
C GLY A 148 26.65 1.37 3.21
N LYS A 149 25.42 0.92 2.91
CA LYS A 149 24.76 1.13 1.61
C LYS A 149 23.77 2.28 1.63
N THR A 150 23.58 2.88 0.47
CA THR A 150 22.60 3.91 0.17
C THR A 150 21.68 3.44 -0.95
N ILE A 151 20.49 4.01 -1.03
CA ILE A 151 19.50 3.73 -2.07
C ILE A 151 19.63 4.79 -3.15
N LYS A 152 19.81 4.38 -4.40
CA LYS A 152 19.92 5.28 -5.54
C LYS A 152 18.54 5.83 -5.91
N SER A 153 18.28 7.09 -5.59
CA SER A 153 16.96 7.72 -5.76
C SER A 153 16.41 7.70 -7.19
N ASN A 154 17.28 7.67 -8.20
CA ASN A 154 16.91 7.59 -9.62
C ASN A 154 16.74 6.15 -10.15
N ARG A 155 16.88 5.14 -9.27
CA ARG A 155 16.81 3.71 -9.58
C ARG A 155 15.92 3.01 -8.55
N VAL A 156 14.71 3.53 -8.40
CA VAL A 156 13.66 3.03 -7.49
C VAL A 156 12.39 2.79 -8.30
N TRP A 157 11.70 1.67 -8.07
CA TRP A 157 10.48 1.30 -8.78
C TRP A 157 9.47 0.63 -7.85
N ALA A 158 8.18 0.86 -8.13
CA ALA A 158 7.10 -0.02 -7.70
C ALA A 158 6.62 -0.82 -8.93
N ILE A 159 6.54 -2.14 -8.80
CA ILE A 159 6.12 -3.03 -9.90
C ILE A 159 4.76 -3.60 -9.54
N GLN A 160 3.75 -2.73 -9.51
CA GLN A 160 2.36 -3.05 -9.16
C GLN A 160 1.44 -2.81 -10.35
N ASN A 161 0.44 -3.68 -10.51
CA ASN A 161 -0.61 -3.47 -11.49
C ASN A 161 -1.67 -2.46 -10.99
N ARG A 162 -2.64 -2.08 -11.84
CA ARG A 162 -3.78 -1.20 -11.47
C ARG A 162 -4.58 -1.65 -10.24
N SER A 163 -4.49 -2.92 -9.85
CA SER A 163 -5.16 -3.47 -8.66
C SER A 163 -4.29 -3.42 -7.39
N GLY A 164 -3.05 -2.92 -7.47
CA GLY A 164 -2.11 -2.88 -6.35
C GLY A 164 -1.41 -4.22 -6.07
N HIS A 165 -1.51 -5.20 -6.97
CA HIS A 165 -0.81 -6.47 -6.82
C HIS A 165 0.56 -6.40 -7.50
N GLY A 166 1.64 -6.68 -6.76
CA GLY A 166 2.98 -6.49 -7.29
C GLY A 166 4.13 -6.62 -6.29
N ILE A 167 5.25 -6.05 -6.69
CA ILE A 167 6.36 -5.71 -5.80
C ILE A 167 6.18 -4.26 -5.38
N ASP A 168 6.03 -4.02 -4.08
CA ASP A 168 5.83 -2.67 -3.54
C ASP A 168 7.04 -1.78 -3.81
N PHE A 169 8.24 -2.36 -3.73
CA PHE A 169 9.48 -1.62 -3.85
C PHE A 169 10.64 -2.48 -4.39
N LEU A 170 11.34 -1.95 -5.38
CA LEU A 170 12.61 -2.41 -5.90
C LEU A 170 13.55 -1.21 -5.96
N ALA A 171 14.81 -1.37 -5.52
CA ALA A 171 15.82 -0.34 -5.74
C ALA A 171 17.22 -0.90 -6.01
N GLU A 172 18.03 -0.14 -6.73
CA GLU A 172 19.48 -0.32 -6.79
C GLU A 172 20.15 0.35 -5.57
N VAL A 173 21.17 -0.30 -5.01
CA VAL A 173 21.93 0.19 -3.86
C VAL A 173 23.42 0.35 -4.17
N GLU A 174 24.07 1.30 -3.51
CA GLU A 174 25.50 1.59 -3.67
C GLU A 174 26.19 1.83 -2.30
N PRO A 175 27.49 1.57 -2.15
CA PRO A 175 28.41 1.03 -3.15
C PRO A 175 28.18 -0.47 -3.41
N PHE A 176 28.54 -0.91 -4.62
CA PHE A 176 28.63 -2.32 -5.02
C PHE A 176 29.91 -2.52 -5.84
N PRO A 177 30.75 -3.53 -5.54
CA PRO A 177 30.69 -4.47 -4.41
C PRO A 177 30.94 -3.82 -3.03
N PRO A 178 30.60 -4.48 -1.89
CA PRO A 178 30.08 -5.84 -1.75
C PRO A 178 28.58 -5.99 -2.10
N GLU A 179 28.07 -7.22 -2.16
CA GLU A 179 26.64 -7.54 -2.33
C GLU A 179 25.77 -6.98 -1.18
N PRO A 180 24.44 -6.78 -1.38
CA PRO A 180 23.69 -6.89 -2.63
C PRO A 180 23.87 -5.66 -3.56
N LYS A 181 23.44 -5.80 -4.82
CA LYS A 181 23.30 -4.69 -5.79
C LYS A 181 21.87 -4.15 -5.83
N TYR A 182 20.89 -5.00 -5.54
CA TYR A 182 19.48 -4.64 -5.52
C TYR A 182 18.81 -5.08 -4.22
N ILE A 183 17.81 -4.34 -3.81
CA ILE A 183 16.93 -4.73 -2.70
C ILE A 183 15.47 -4.72 -3.15
N THR A 184 14.67 -5.64 -2.62
CA THR A 184 13.21 -5.58 -2.68
C THR A 184 12.64 -5.38 -1.29
N ILE A 185 11.57 -4.61 -1.18
CA ILE A 185 10.89 -4.37 0.09
C ILE A 185 9.40 -4.66 -0.07
N ASP A 186 8.87 -5.48 0.83
CA ASP A 186 7.43 -5.68 1.05
C ASP A 186 6.99 -4.81 2.23
N ALA A 187 6.05 -3.91 2.00
CA ALA A 187 5.68 -2.89 2.97
C ALA A 187 4.47 -3.36 3.81
N LYS A 188 4.63 -3.36 5.13
CA LYS A 188 3.57 -3.72 6.08
C LYS A 188 3.36 -2.61 7.08
N SER A 189 2.20 -1.97 7.01
CA SER A 189 1.91 -0.79 7.84
C SER A 189 0.95 -1.13 8.98
N THR A 190 1.17 -0.52 10.14
CA THR A 190 0.28 -0.61 11.30
C THR A 190 -0.06 0.78 11.79
N LEU A 191 -1.33 1.02 12.12
CA LEU A 191 -1.78 2.28 12.71
C LEU A 191 -1.96 2.12 14.23
N ARG A 192 -1.33 2.98 15.03
CA ARG A 192 -1.55 3.02 16.50
C ARG A 192 -1.64 4.44 17.02
N GLY A 193 -2.29 4.60 18.18
CA GLY A 193 -2.32 5.88 18.90
C GLY A 193 -0.93 6.28 19.41
N LYS A 194 -0.23 5.33 20.03
CA LYS A 194 1.14 5.49 20.53
C LYS A 194 1.88 4.16 20.43
N TYR A 195 3.18 4.21 20.22
CA TYR A 195 4.10 3.08 20.35
C TYR A 195 4.86 3.21 21.66
N GLY A 196 5.09 2.10 22.36
CA GLY A 196 6.01 2.10 23.50
C GLY A 196 7.45 2.40 23.06
N ASP A 197 8.28 2.84 24.00
CA ASP A 197 9.63 3.36 23.74
C ASP A 197 10.55 2.39 22.98
N TYR A 198 10.30 1.09 23.14
CA TYR A 198 11.06 0.00 22.51
C TYR A 198 10.19 -0.94 21.66
N ALA A 199 8.94 -0.54 21.38
CA ALA A 199 8.03 -1.35 20.58
C ALA A 199 8.48 -1.39 19.10
N THR A 200 8.35 -2.57 18.49
CA THR A 200 8.50 -2.76 17.04
C THR A 200 7.11 -2.97 16.44
N PRO A 201 6.73 -2.28 15.34
CA PRO A 201 5.49 -2.57 14.64
C PRO A 201 5.48 -4.03 14.17
N ARG A 202 4.32 -4.68 14.30
CA ARG A 202 4.11 -6.04 13.79
C ARG A 202 3.12 -5.96 12.65
N GLY A 203 3.60 -6.13 11.42
CA GLY A 203 2.77 -6.39 10.26
C GLY A 203 2.19 -7.81 10.29
N PRO A 204 1.22 -8.10 9.41
CA PRO A 204 0.78 -9.48 9.17
C PRO A 204 1.96 -10.35 8.71
N SER A 205 1.88 -11.65 8.98
CA SER A 205 2.88 -12.63 8.55
C SER A 205 3.10 -12.57 7.04
N LEU A 206 4.34 -12.88 6.61
CA LEU A 206 4.66 -13.10 5.20
C LEU A 206 3.78 -14.22 4.64
N GLY A 207 3.22 -14.05 3.45
CA GLY A 207 2.60 -15.14 2.70
C GLY A 207 3.66 -15.99 1.98
N ASP A 208 3.35 -17.25 1.65
CA ASP A 208 4.30 -18.25 1.11
C ASP A 208 5.10 -17.76 -0.11
N LYS A 209 4.48 -16.96 -0.99
CA LYS A 209 5.16 -16.38 -2.19
C LYS A 209 6.26 -15.38 -1.85
N GLN A 210 6.28 -14.88 -0.62
CA GLN A 210 7.25 -13.92 -0.12
C GLN A 210 8.47 -14.62 0.51
N GLU A 211 8.49 -15.96 0.58
CA GLU A 211 9.63 -16.74 1.09
C GLU A 211 10.84 -16.77 0.13
N SER A 212 10.65 -16.40 -1.15
CA SER A 212 11.76 -16.22 -2.12
C SER A 212 11.65 -14.86 -2.83
N PRO A 213 12.33 -13.82 -2.31
CA PRO A 213 12.27 -12.46 -2.85
C PRO A 213 12.65 -12.36 -4.33
N VAL A 214 13.65 -13.14 -4.75
CA VAL A 214 14.15 -13.16 -6.14
C VAL A 214 13.11 -13.77 -7.08
N ASN A 215 12.49 -14.88 -6.70
CA ASN A 215 11.46 -15.51 -7.53
C ASN A 215 10.23 -14.62 -7.66
N ASN A 216 9.81 -13.98 -6.57
CA ASN A 216 8.69 -13.04 -6.58
C ASN A 216 8.99 -11.84 -7.50
N LEU A 217 10.19 -11.26 -7.40
CA LEU A 217 10.62 -10.17 -8.27
C LEU A 217 10.61 -10.58 -9.75
N LEU A 218 11.24 -11.70 -10.10
CA LEU A 218 11.29 -12.19 -11.49
C LEU A 218 9.90 -12.49 -12.05
N TYR A 219 8.99 -13.05 -11.24
CA TYR A 219 7.61 -13.29 -11.64
C TYR A 219 6.92 -11.97 -12.03
N HIS A 220 7.01 -10.95 -11.18
CA HIS A 220 6.36 -9.67 -11.42
C HIS A 220 6.98 -8.87 -12.57
N LEU A 221 8.31 -8.86 -12.71
CA LEU A 221 9.00 -8.26 -13.86
C LEU A 221 8.55 -8.90 -15.18
N ARG A 222 8.60 -10.23 -15.28
CA ARG A 222 8.17 -10.96 -16.49
C ARG A 222 6.70 -10.70 -16.82
N LYS A 223 5.84 -10.66 -15.79
CA LYS A 223 4.42 -10.37 -15.96
C LYS A 223 4.17 -8.94 -16.46
N ALA A 224 4.94 -7.97 -15.97
CA ALA A 224 4.83 -6.57 -16.39
C ALA A 224 5.25 -6.40 -17.85
N ILE A 225 6.38 -6.99 -18.26
CA ILE A 225 6.87 -6.97 -19.65
C ILE A 225 5.87 -7.64 -20.60
N ARG A 226 5.38 -8.85 -20.27
CA ARG A 226 4.41 -9.57 -21.11
C ARG A 226 3.12 -8.78 -21.35
N LYS A 227 2.76 -7.90 -20.41
CA LYS A 227 1.54 -7.09 -20.47
C LYS A 227 1.75 -5.67 -20.99
N TYR A 228 2.99 -5.31 -21.36
CA TYR A 228 3.31 -3.98 -21.88
C TYR A 228 2.57 -3.66 -23.18
N ALA A 229 2.61 -4.59 -24.15
CA ALA A 229 2.00 -4.40 -25.47
C ALA A 229 0.47 -4.61 -25.49
N THR A 230 -0.14 -5.02 -24.37
CA THR A 230 -1.60 -5.23 -24.28
C THR A 230 -2.28 -3.99 -23.71
N ASP A 231 -2.70 -4.06 -22.45
CA ASP A 231 -3.42 -3.03 -21.70
C ASP A 231 -2.50 -2.20 -20.80
N ASN A 232 -1.20 -2.53 -20.78
CA ASN A 232 -0.18 -1.96 -19.91
C ASN A 232 -0.68 -1.69 -18.48
N PRO A 233 -1.11 -2.73 -17.74
CA PRO A 233 -1.73 -2.58 -16.44
C PRO A 233 -0.72 -2.18 -15.36
N TYR A 234 0.58 -2.21 -15.65
CA TYR A 234 1.66 -1.73 -14.79
C TYR A 234 2.09 -0.30 -15.14
N ASN A 235 1.48 0.30 -16.17
CA ASN A 235 1.78 1.66 -16.64
C ASN A 235 3.28 1.90 -16.91
N LEU A 236 3.97 0.90 -17.47
CA LEU A 236 5.39 1.03 -17.78
C LEU A 236 5.58 2.04 -18.91
N SER A 237 6.62 2.85 -18.81
CA SER A 237 7.19 3.59 -19.93
C SER A 237 8.04 2.66 -20.82
N LYS A 238 8.34 3.12 -22.05
CA LYS A 238 9.26 2.41 -22.96
C LYS A 238 10.65 2.21 -22.35
N LYS A 239 11.12 3.18 -21.55
CA LYS A 239 12.40 3.09 -20.85
C LYS A 239 12.36 2.00 -19.78
N GLU A 240 11.33 1.99 -18.93
CA GLU A 240 11.16 0.98 -17.88
C GLU A 240 11.00 -0.42 -18.47
N PHE A 241 10.32 -0.56 -19.61
CA PHE A 241 10.24 -1.82 -20.34
C PHE A 241 11.64 -2.40 -20.62
N TYR A 242 12.53 -1.62 -21.26
CA TYR A 242 13.89 -2.08 -21.56
C TYR A 242 14.76 -2.26 -20.31
N ASP A 243 14.64 -1.36 -19.33
CA ASP A 243 15.34 -1.51 -18.04
C ASP A 243 14.95 -2.84 -17.38
N PHE A 244 13.66 -3.22 -17.41
CA PHE A 244 13.17 -4.47 -16.83
C PHE A 244 13.59 -5.70 -17.62
N GLU A 245 13.65 -5.64 -18.96
CA GLU A 245 14.19 -6.75 -19.78
C GLU A 245 15.64 -7.07 -19.39
N GLN A 246 16.48 -6.02 -19.27
CA GLN A 246 17.86 -6.17 -18.86
C GLN A 246 17.97 -6.70 -17.43
N LEU A 247 17.14 -6.19 -16.52
CA LEU A 247 17.13 -6.60 -15.13
C LEU A 247 16.75 -8.08 -14.97
N ILE A 248 15.77 -8.59 -15.73
CA ILE A 248 15.38 -10.01 -15.70
C ILE A 248 16.56 -10.89 -16.06
N ASN A 249 17.27 -10.58 -17.15
CA ASN A 249 18.41 -11.37 -17.59
C ASN A 249 19.54 -11.35 -16.54
N TYR A 250 19.85 -10.17 -16.03
CA TYR A 250 20.91 -9.99 -15.04
C TYR A 250 20.63 -10.72 -13.72
N ILE A 251 19.43 -10.55 -13.15
CA ILE A 251 19.05 -11.17 -11.87
C ILE A 251 18.89 -12.69 -12.02
N SER A 252 18.39 -13.16 -13.17
CA SER A 252 18.24 -14.61 -13.42
C SER A 252 19.58 -15.34 -13.36
N LEU A 253 20.66 -14.68 -13.81
CA LEU A 253 22.02 -15.21 -13.76
C LEU A 253 22.74 -14.91 -12.43
N ASN A 254 22.30 -13.90 -11.67
CA ASN A 254 23.00 -13.40 -10.49
C ASN A 254 22.06 -13.25 -9.28
N ARG A 255 21.35 -14.33 -8.94
CA ARG A 255 20.26 -14.32 -7.92
C ARG A 255 20.69 -13.77 -6.56
N LYS A 256 21.92 -14.07 -6.12
CA LYS A 256 22.49 -13.59 -4.84
C LYS A 256 22.64 -12.07 -4.73
N LEU A 257 22.55 -11.34 -5.83
CA LEU A 257 22.68 -9.88 -5.84
C LEU A 257 21.42 -9.15 -5.34
N VAL A 258 20.35 -9.88 -5.03
CA VAL A 258 19.07 -9.34 -4.58
C VAL A 258 18.82 -9.76 -3.14
N ASP A 259 18.73 -8.80 -2.24
CA ASP A 259 18.21 -9.02 -0.89
C ASP A 259 16.74 -8.62 -0.79
N GLY A 260 15.92 -9.42 -0.13
CA GLY A 260 14.53 -9.07 0.20
C GLY A 260 14.38 -8.61 1.65
N TYR A 261 13.51 -7.64 1.87
CA TYR A 261 13.15 -7.15 3.21
C TYR A 261 11.64 -7.02 3.38
N VAL A 262 11.18 -7.18 4.61
CA VAL A 262 9.88 -6.68 5.05
C VAL A 262 10.10 -5.37 5.79
N ALA A 263 9.43 -4.30 5.34
CA ALA A 263 9.40 -3.03 6.05
C ALA A 263 8.13 -2.95 6.91
N ASN A 264 8.28 -3.12 8.22
CA ASN A 264 7.20 -2.88 9.17
C ASN A 264 7.16 -1.39 9.53
N ILE A 265 6.10 -0.71 9.10
CA ILE A 265 5.94 0.74 9.22
C ILE A 265 4.92 1.04 10.31
N GLY A 266 5.36 1.71 11.38
CA GLY A 266 4.51 2.20 12.44
C GLY A 266 4.00 3.60 12.12
N LEU A 267 2.69 3.74 11.95
CA LEU A 267 2.03 5.02 11.73
C LEU A 267 1.28 5.46 12.99
N THR A 268 1.38 6.74 13.31
CA THR A 268 0.50 7.39 14.27
C THR A 268 -0.90 7.52 13.69
N LYS A 269 -1.90 7.70 14.55
CA LYS A 269 -3.29 7.99 14.15
C LYS A 269 -3.41 9.09 13.08
N GLY A 270 -2.51 10.07 13.04
CA GLY A 270 -2.47 11.11 11.99
C GLY A 270 -1.78 10.70 10.67
N PHE A 271 -1.51 9.41 10.46
CA PHE A 271 -0.78 8.84 9.31
C PHE A 271 0.67 9.33 9.14
N ASN A 272 1.24 9.94 10.18
CA ASN A 272 2.66 10.27 10.20
C ASN A 272 3.46 9.08 10.71
N VAL A 273 4.68 8.90 10.19
CA VAL A 273 5.62 7.89 10.69
C VAL A 273 5.88 8.13 12.17
N ALA A 274 5.57 7.12 12.98
CA ALA A 274 5.75 7.18 14.41
C ALA A 274 7.25 7.09 14.75
N LYS A 275 7.62 7.53 15.96
CA LYS A 275 8.99 7.51 16.47
C LYS A 275 9.00 6.93 17.87
N ASN A 276 10.13 6.34 18.29
CA ASN A 276 10.36 5.99 19.68
C ASN A 276 11.86 6.01 20.02
N SER A 277 12.21 5.68 21.27
CA SER A 277 13.60 5.69 21.74
C SER A 277 14.49 4.69 21.00
N LYS A 278 13.91 3.59 20.49
CA LYS A 278 14.63 2.56 19.74
C LYS A 278 14.85 2.91 18.27
N TYR A 279 13.86 3.55 17.64
CA TYR A 279 13.82 3.86 16.22
C TYR A 279 13.46 5.34 16.02
N GLY A 280 14.37 6.11 15.44
CA GLY A 280 14.14 7.53 15.14
C GLY A 280 12.97 7.77 14.18
N GLU A 281 12.66 6.76 13.36
CA GLU A 281 11.41 6.57 12.63
C GLU A 281 11.06 5.08 12.62
N LEU A 282 9.79 4.74 12.86
CA LEU A 282 9.32 3.35 12.95
C LEU A 282 9.15 2.73 11.56
N ILE A 283 10.21 2.73 10.76
CA ILE A 283 10.33 1.99 9.50
C ILE A 283 11.35 0.89 9.77
N VAL A 284 10.88 -0.33 10.07
CA VAL A 284 11.74 -1.42 10.55
C VAL A 284 11.89 -2.50 9.49
N LEU A 285 13.11 -2.67 8.99
CA LEU A 285 13.50 -3.66 8.00
C LEU A 285 13.87 -4.99 8.66
N GLU A 286 13.22 -6.05 8.20
CA GLU A 286 13.58 -7.43 8.53
C GLU A 286 13.97 -8.16 7.24
N LYS A 287 15.21 -8.67 7.19
CA LYS A 287 15.70 -9.39 6.02
C LYS A 287 14.94 -10.72 5.88
N ILE A 288 14.42 -10.97 4.69
CA ILE A 288 13.77 -12.23 4.35
C ILE A 288 14.87 -13.27 4.17
N LYS A 289 14.87 -14.30 5.02
CA LYS A 289 15.76 -15.46 4.86
C LYS A 289 15.10 -16.42 3.88
N GLU A 290 15.73 -16.63 2.74
CA GLU A 290 15.31 -17.69 1.82
C GLU A 290 15.52 -19.03 2.54
N LYS A 291 14.46 -19.84 2.64
CA LYS A 291 14.59 -21.22 3.11
C LYS A 291 15.31 -21.99 2.00
N THR A 292 16.57 -22.31 2.23
CA THR A 292 17.33 -23.29 1.44
C THR A 292 16.78 -24.69 1.64
#